data_AF-A0A6L6WFE6-F1
#
_entry.id   AF-A0A6L6WFE6-F1
#
_cell.length_a   1.000
_cell.length_b   1.000
_cell.length_c   1.000
_cell.angle_alpha   90.00
_cell.angle_beta   90.00
_cell.angle_gamma   90.00
#
_symmetry.space_group_name_H-M   'P 1'
#
loop_
_entity.id
_entity.type
_entity.pdbx_description
1 polymer ?
#
loop_
_entity_poly.entity_id
_entity_poly.type
_entity_poly.pdbx_seq_one_letter_code
_entity_poly.pdbx_strand_id
1 'polypeptide(L)'
;MTRNHRPTLGSLSFFAAAFALSAYFTFAAVQGDYGLFRRVEIAAETETLGRDLTRLNLEIAQMENLTRRLSDDFLDLDLLDEQTRSVLGVLRADEIVIR
;
A
#
# COMPACT_ATOMS: atom_id res chain seq x y z
N MET A 1 -53.03 13.54 57.75
CA MET A 1 -52.60 13.13 56.40
C MET A 1 -51.23 13.72 56.12
N THR A 2 -50.16 12.92 56.17
CA THR A 2 -48.82 13.38 55.79
C THR A 2 -48.25 12.39 54.78
N ARG A 3 -48.40 12.72 53.50
CA ARG A 3 -47.87 11.94 52.38
C ARG A 3 -46.38 12.26 52.28
N ASN A 4 -45.55 11.38 52.83
CA ASN A 4 -44.10 11.55 52.80
C ASN A 4 -43.60 11.25 51.37
N HIS A 5 -43.26 12.30 50.62
CA HIS A 5 -42.71 12.18 49.27
C HIS A 5 -41.21 11.92 49.39
N ARG A 6 -40.81 10.64 49.37
CA ARG A 6 -39.39 10.30 49.30
C ARG A 6 -38.88 10.71 47.92
N PRO A 7 -37.84 11.55 47.82
CA PRO A 7 -37.35 12.02 46.53
C PRO A 7 -36.85 10.82 45.71
N THR A 8 -37.23 10.77 44.43
CA THR A 8 -36.87 9.74 43.43
C THR A 8 -35.40 9.82 42.99
N LEU A 9 -34.49 10.14 43.93
CA LEU A 9 -33.05 10.27 43.71
C LEU A 9 -32.43 8.99 43.15
N GLY A 10 -32.90 7.82 43.59
CA GLY A 10 -32.38 6.52 43.12
C GLY A 10 -32.59 6.31 41.61
N SER A 11 -33.80 6.58 41.11
CA SER A 11 -34.07 6.48 39.67
C SER A 11 -33.31 7.53 38.87
N LEU A 12 -33.19 8.76 39.38
CA LEU A 12 -32.47 9.82 38.69
C LEU A 12 -30.98 9.48 38.54
N SER A 13 -30.35 9.00 39.61
CA SER A 13 -28.94 8.55 39.57
C SER A 13 -28.74 7.35 38.65
N PHE A 14 -29.70 6.41 38.63
CA PHE A 14 -29.64 5.27 37.71
C PHE A 14 -29.69 5.71 36.25
N PHE A 15 -30.64 6.56 35.88
CA PHE A 15 -30.73 7.07 34.51
C PHE A 15 -29.54 7.95 34.12
N ALA A 16 -29.03 8.77 35.05
CA ALA A 16 -27.84 9.57 34.81
C ALA A 16 -26.60 8.70 34.56
N ALA A 17 -26.40 7.64 35.35
CA ALA A 17 -25.30 6.69 35.17
C ALA A 17 -25.45 5.92 33.85
N ALA A 18 -26.65 5.43 33.53
CA ALA A 18 -26.91 4.74 32.26
C ALA A 18 -26.66 5.64 31.04
N PHE A 19 -27.06 6.92 31.12
CA PHE A 19 -26.80 7.89 30.07
C PHE A 19 -25.31 8.21 29.93
N ALA A 20 -24.60 8.43 31.03
CA ALA A 20 -23.16 8.65 31.02
C ALA A 20 -22.39 7.47 30.43
N LEU A 21 -22.76 6.24 30.79
CA LEU A 21 -22.17 5.02 30.25
C LEU A 21 -22.42 4.91 28.74
N SER A 22 -23.66 5.15 28.30
CA SER A 22 -24.04 5.10 26.89
C SER A 22 -23.29 6.14 26.06
N ALA A 23 -23.15 7.35 26.58
CA ALA A 23 -22.38 8.42 25.95
C ALA A 23 -20.90 8.06 25.83
N TYR A 24 -20.31 7.51 26.90
CA TYR A 24 -18.92 7.06 26.90
C TYR A 24 -18.67 5.97 25.85
N PHE A 25 -19.52 4.94 25.80
CA PHE A 25 -19.38 3.85 24.83
C PHE A 25 -19.61 4.32 23.39
N THR A 26 -20.58 5.22 23.16
CA THR A 26 -20.79 5.82 21.84
C THR A 26 -19.56 6.62 21.39
N PHE A 27 -19.00 7.42 22.29
CA PHE A 27 -17.77 8.16 22.03
C PHE A 27 -16.59 7.23 21.73
N ALA A 28 -16.39 6.19 22.54
CA ALA A 28 -15.32 5.21 22.35
C ALA A 28 -15.47 4.39 21.07
N ALA A 29 -16.70 4.08 20.63
CA ALA A 29 -16.96 3.40 19.37
C ALA A 29 -16.66 4.27 18.13
N VAL A 30 -16.76 5.59 18.27
CA VAL A 30 -16.48 6.57 17.22
C VAL A 30 -14.98 6.96 17.21
N GLN A 31 -14.38 7.24 18.36
CA GLN A 31 -13.00 7.78 18.43
C GLN A 31 -11.94 6.79 18.93
N GLY A 32 -12.32 5.61 19.42
CA GLY A 32 -11.37 4.65 19.96
C GLY A 32 -10.56 3.93 18.88
N ASP A 33 -9.42 3.35 19.29
CA ASP A 33 -8.50 2.61 18.43
C ASP A 33 -9.14 1.41 17.70
N TYR A 34 -10.24 0.88 18.26
CA TYR A 34 -11.06 -0.20 17.68
C TYR A 34 -12.41 0.29 17.12
N GLY A 35 -12.57 1.61 17.00
CA GLY A 35 -13.78 2.25 16.48
C GLY A 35 -13.98 2.01 14.99
N LEU A 36 -15.15 2.37 14.49
CA LEU A 36 -15.56 2.13 13.09
C LEU A 36 -14.58 2.75 12.07
N PHE A 37 -13.94 3.87 12.41
CA PHE A 37 -13.01 4.57 11.53
C PHE A 37 -11.70 3.79 11.29
N ARG A 38 -11.24 3.00 12.25
CA ARG A 38 -10.00 2.23 12.10
C ARG A 38 -10.11 1.22 10.95
N ARG A 39 -11.29 0.63 10.74
CA ARG A 39 -11.53 -0.29 9.62
C ARG A 39 -11.45 0.40 8.27
N VAL A 40 -11.94 1.64 8.17
CA VAL A 40 -11.89 2.43 6.93
C VAL A 40 -10.46 2.84 6.62
N GLU A 41 -9.70 3.27 7.64
CA GLU A 41 -8.28 3.61 7.51
C GLU A 41 -7.45 2.41 7.04
N ILE A 42 -7.59 1.26 7.73
CA ILE A 42 -6.87 0.03 7.36
C ILE A 42 -7.23 -0.41 5.95
N ALA A 43 -8.50 -0.32 5.54
CA ALA A 43 -8.91 -0.68 4.19
C ALA A 43 -8.26 0.22 3.12
N ALA A 44 -8.24 1.53 3.35
CA ALA A 44 -7.59 2.49 2.45
C ALA A 44 -6.07 2.29 2.37
N GLU A 45 -5.42 2.03 3.50
CA GLU A 45 -4.00 1.72 3.57
C GLU A 45 -3.71 0.41 2.81
N THR A 46 -4.50 -0.64 3.04
CA THR A 46 -4.37 -1.92 2.33
C THR A 46 -4.51 -1.76 0.82
N GLU A 47 -5.47 -0.96 0.37
CA GLU A 47 -5.68 -0.67 -1.06
C GLU A 47 -4.47 0.06 -1.67
N THR A 48 -3.89 1.00 -0.93
CA THR A 48 -2.71 1.75 -1.35
C THR A 48 -1.49 0.84 -1.46
N LEU A 49 -1.20 0.06 -0.42
CA LEU A 49 -0.09 -0.91 -0.45
C LEU A 49 -0.28 -1.96 -1.55
N GLY A 50 -1.52 -2.40 -1.83
CA GLY A 50 -1.81 -3.34 -2.90
C GLY A 50 -1.47 -2.79 -4.30
N ARG A 51 -1.72 -1.50 -4.54
CA ARG A 51 -1.32 -0.82 -5.78
C ARG A 51 0.19 -0.74 -5.91
N ASP A 52 0.87 -0.35 -4.84
CA ASP A 52 2.34 -0.25 -4.83
C ASP A 52 2.99 -1.61 -5.08
N LEU A 53 2.53 -2.66 -4.40
CA LEU A 53 3.00 -4.02 -4.61
C LEU A 53 2.84 -4.44 -6.08
N THR A 54 1.68 -4.16 -6.69
CA THR A 54 1.43 -4.46 -8.10
C THR A 54 2.41 -3.73 -9.01
N ARG A 55 2.68 -2.44 -8.76
CA ARG A 55 3.66 -1.66 -9.52
C ARG A 55 5.07 -2.25 -9.39
N LEU A 56 5.53 -2.55 -8.17
CA LEU A 56 6.85 -3.11 -7.94
C LEU A 56 7.01 -4.48 -8.63
N ASN A 57 5.98 -5.33 -8.58
CA ASN A 57 6.02 -6.62 -9.26
C ASN A 57 6.16 -6.48 -10.78
N LEU A 58 5.51 -5.47 -11.38
CA LEU A 58 5.69 -5.18 -12.80
C LEU A 58 7.12 -4.72 -13.11
N GLU A 59 7.71 -3.87 -12.26
CA GLU A 59 9.11 -3.43 -12.41
C GLU A 59 10.08 -4.61 -12.27
N ILE A 60 9.86 -5.50 -11.30
CA ILE A 60 10.65 -6.73 -11.13
C ILE A 60 10.54 -7.58 -12.39
N ALA A 61 9.33 -7.84 -12.89
CA ALA A 61 9.13 -8.65 -14.09
C ALA A 61 9.83 -8.07 -15.32
N GLN A 62 9.82 -6.73 -15.46
CA GLN A 62 10.56 -6.04 -16.53
C GLN A 62 12.07 -6.21 -16.38
N MET A 63 12.62 -5.96 -15.19
CA MET A 63 14.05 -6.11 -14.92
C MET A 63 14.52 -7.55 -15.11
N GLU A 64 13.73 -8.52 -14.67
CA GLU A 64 14.01 -9.94 -14.89
C GLU A 64 14.01 -10.30 -16.38
N ASN A 65 13.08 -9.74 -17.16
CA ASN A 65 13.07 -9.98 -18.61
C ASN A 65 14.30 -9.38 -19.29
N LEU A 66 14.65 -8.13 -18.96
CA LEU A 66 15.85 -7.48 -19.48
C LEU A 66 17.12 -8.27 -19.11
N THR A 67 17.22 -8.69 -17.85
CA THR A 67 18.36 -9.49 -17.36
C THR A 67 18.44 -10.83 -18.07
N ARG A 68 17.31 -11.52 -18.24
CA ARG A 68 17.26 -12.77 -19.01
C ARG A 68 17.71 -12.58 -20.45
N ARG A 69 17.30 -11.50 -21.10
CA ARG A 69 17.70 -11.18 -22.48
C ARG A 69 19.18 -10.83 -22.63
N LEU A 70 19.82 -10.37 -21.55
CA LEU A 70 21.26 -10.10 -21.49
C LEU A 70 22.08 -11.30 -21.00
N SER A 71 21.44 -12.43 -20.71
CA SER A 71 22.15 -13.67 -20.32
C SER A 71 22.74 -14.38 -21.53
N ASP A 72 23.83 -15.13 -21.32
CA ASP A 72 24.56 -15.86 -22.38
C ASP A 72 23.67 -16.77 -23.24
N ASP A 73 22.60 -17.34 -22.68
CA ASP A 73 21.66 -18.21 -23.41
C ASP A 73 20.80 -17.45 -24.44
N PHE A 74 20.64 -16.14 -24.28
CA PHE A 74 19.78 -15.29 -25.12
C PHE A 74 20.53 -14.13 -25.80
N LEU A 75 21.75 -13.82 -25.33
CA LEU A 75 22.55 -12.70 -25.80
C LEU A 75 23.51 -13.16 -26.90
N ASP A 76 23.16 -12.83 -28.15
CA ASP A 76 24.04 -13.06 -29.29
C ASP A 76 25.11 -11.95 -29.36
N LEU A 77 26.36 -12.34 -29.05
CA LEU A 77 27.50 -11.43 -29.02
C LEU A 77 27.86 -10.88 -30.41
N ASP A 78 27.59 -11.63 -31.48
CA ASP A 78 27.89 -11.19 -32.85
C ASP A 78 26.94 -10.04 -33.23
N LEU A 79 25.64 -10.17 -32.92
CA LEU A 79 24.67 -9.08 -33.11
C LEU A 79 24.99 -7.86 -32.23
N LEU A 80 25.55 -8.07 -31.04
CA LEU A 80 25.99 -6.99 -30.15
C LEU A 80 27.19 -6.24 -30.73
N ASP A 81 28.15 -6.94 -31.33
CA ASP A 81 29.31 -6.31 -32.01
C ASP A 81 28.86 -5.54 -33.25
N GLU A 82 27.94 -6.09 -34.06
CA GLU A 82 27.34 -5.38 -35.20
C GLU A 82 26.60 -4.10 -34.76
N GLN A 83 25.81 -4.18 -33.69
CA GLN A 83 25.06 -3.03 -33.17
C GLN A 83 26.01 -1.98 -32.56
N THR A 84 27.09 -2.42 -31.92
CA THR A 84 28.18 -1.55 -31.42
C THR A 84 28.87 -0.83 -32.57
N ARG A 85 29.24 -1.53 -33.65
CA ARG A 85 29.81 -0.95 -34.88
C ARG A 85 28.86 0.06 -35.52
N SER A 86 27.57 -0.27 -35.61
CA SER A 86 26.55 0.60 -36.20
C SER A 86 26.29 1.87 -35.38
N VAL A 87 26.29 1.79 -34.04
CA VAL A 87 25.91 2.91 -33.17
C VAL A 87 27.13 3.77 -32.81
N LEU A 88 28.24 3.13 -32.46
CA LEU A 88 29.45 3.81 -31.98
C LEU A 88 30.49 4.02 -33.09
N GLY A 89 30.30 3.44 -34.28
CA GLY A 89 31.23 3.59 -35.41
C GLY A 89 32.61 2.99 -35.14
N VAL A 90 32.75 2.15 -34.11
CA VAL A 90 34.03 1.57 -33.72
C VAL A 90 34.36 0.44 -34.68
N LEU A 91 35.32 0.68 -35.56
CA LEU A 91 36.02 -0.35 -36.31
C LEU A 91 37.34 -0.62 -35.58
N ARG A 92 37.76 -1.88 -35.51
CA ARG A 92 39.14 -2.19 -35.13
C ARG A 92 40.09 -1.46 -36.08
N ALA A 93 41.25 -1.03 -35.58
CA ALA A 93 42.21 -0.22 -36.35
C ALA A 93 42.68 -0.89 -37.66
N ASP A 94 42.40 -2.19 -37.79
CA ASP A 94 42.80 -3.14 -38.81
C ASP A 94 41.67 -3.58 -39.78
N GLU A 95 40.44 -3.03 -39.70
CA GLU A 95 39.33 -3.39 -40.59
C GLU A 95 39.01 -2.30 -41.65
N ILE A 96 38.80 -2.72 -42.91
CA ILE A 96 38.53 -1.84 -44.09
C ILE A 96 37.09 -2.02 -44.56
N VAL A 97 36.33 -0.92 -44.68
CA VAL A 97 34.97 -0.91 -45.27
C VAL A 97 35.07 -0.96 -46.79
N ILE A 98 34.58 -2.04 -47.41
CA ILE A 98 34.40 -2.13 -48.86
C ILE A 98 32.95 -1.75 -49.18
N ARG A 99 32.78 -0.69 -49.98
CA ARG A 99 31.49 -0.19 -50.49
C ARG A 99 31.17 -0.82 -51.83
#